data_AF-A0A9P5XBE3-F1
#
_entry.id   AF-A0A9P5XBE3-F1
#
_cell.length_a   1.000
_cell.length_b   1.000
_cell.length_c   1.000
_cell.angle_alpha   90.00
_cell.angle_beta   90.00
_cell.angle_gamma   90.00
#
_symmetry.space_group_name_H-M   'P 1'
#
loop_
_entity.id
_entity.type
_entity.pdbx_description
1 polymer ?
#
loop_
_entity_poly.entity_id
_entity_poly.type
_entity_poly.pdbx_seq_one_letter_code
_entity_poly.pdbx_strand_id
1 'polypeptide(L)'
;MVSTVLAIPLSDTPSSTNSPHLQSRDRYILKNDTFTGKLRAFNPTTLQPVAQGPATDGSGEGLGAPVIIWMVFTLLVGVPLSLVGFRGWRISTGVGIGLVIAVASWASLINTMSATGIPDIFLTIIVLGFFLVGFILGCFEFGRIAGIVALGAMGGMSFGVRVMLLRSGLLIPVGDDGSGTGYALTWVLIAVFGVLGGLWIAWAQYRRSGILFGCAANGTFLTALGVDLILHKQAGMGSGLIFLFDRNSSHIVDVMTKGYKPTMATQIIVGVSLGVIPVLAFAQHRIFKAPFDRRKLNDQDADAALNAPIDDEPPPSPRGKSGGLLMRHRLHGSAISGLWDGILFKTSPNRFSV
;
A
#
# COMPACT_ATOMS: atom_id res chain seq x y z
N MET A 1 68.29 -32.55 -12.62
CA MET A 1 67.92 -31.64 -11.51
C MET A 1 66.49 -31.97 -11.12
N VAL A 2 66.30 -32.46 -9.90
CA VAL A 2 65.01 -32.95 -9.39
C VAL A 2 64.21 -31.76 -8.87
N SER A 3 63.04 -31.51 -9.45
CA SER A 3 62.13 -30.44 -9.03
C SER A 3 61.14 -31.01 -8.02
N THR A 4 61.30 -30.64 -6.76
CA THR A 4 60.39 -30.96 -5.66
C THR A 4 59.14 -30.09 -5.77
N VAL A 5 58.00 -30.69 -6.14
CA VAL A 5 56.69 -30.04 -6.09
C VAL A 5 56.13 -30.24 -4.69
N LEU A 6 56.14 -29.16 -3.90
CA LEU A 6 55.47 -29.08 -2.60
C LEU A 6 53.96 -29.01 -2.83
N ALA A 7 53.26 -30.10 -2.55
CA ALA A 7 51.81 -30.12 -2.44
C ALA A 7 51.39 -29.32 -1.19
N ILE A 8 50.65 -28.24 -1.38
CA ILE A 8 49.99 -27.49 -0.32
C ILE A 8 48.70 -28.25 0.04
N PRO A 9 48.42 -28.53 1.32
CA PRO A 9 47.16 -29.14 1.71
C PRO A 9 46.00 -28.18 1.40
N LEU A 10 45.01 -28.65 0.65
CA LEU A 10 43.69 -28.02 0.56
C LEU A 10 43.18 -27.83 2.00
N SER A 11 43.13 -26.58 2.45
CA SER A 11 42.36 -26.24 3.64
C SER A 11 40.90 -26.36 3.27
N ASP A 12 40.21 -27.34 3.85
CA ASP A 12 38.77 -27.44 3.82
C ASP A 12 38.17 -26.09 4.24
N THR A 13 37.63 -25.36 3.26
CA THR A 13 36.69 -24.28 3.54
C THR A 13 35.49 -24.90 4.26
N PRO A 14 35.17 -24.53 5.50
CA PRO A 14 33.88 -24.88 6.06
C PRO A 14 32.83 -24.20 5.20
N SER A 15 32.09 -25.00 4.42
CA SER A 15 30.82 -24.58 3.85
C SER A 15 29.91 -24.28 5.03
N SER A 16 29.95 -23.03 5.49
CA SER A 16 28.90 -22.47 6.32
C SER A 16 27.64 -22.55 5.50
N THR A 17 26.87 -23.62 5.74
CA THR A 17 25.49 -23.76 5.28
C THR A 17 24.71 -22.66 5.99
N ASN A 18 24.82 -21.45 5.44
CA ASN A 18 24.00 -20.30 5.79
C ASN A 18 22.58 -20.71 5.43
N SER A 19 21.92 -21.36 6.38
CA SER A 19 20.47 -21.42 6.40
C SER A 19 20.01 -19.98 6.23
N PRO A 20 19.10 -19.67 5.29
CA PRO A 20 18.52 -18.33 5.13
C PRO A 20 17.60 -18.08 6.33
N HIS A 21 18.21 -17.99 7.51
CA HIS A 21 17.56 -17.51 8.70
C HIS A 21 17.28 -16.04 8.42
N LEU A 22 16.02 -15.64 8.61
CA LEU A 22 15.61 -14.24 8.56
C LEU A 22 16.47 -13.48 9.57
N GLN A 23 17.60 -12.93 9.12
CA GLN A 23 18.49 -12.15 9.95
C GLN A 23 17.74 -10.87 10.31
N SER A 24 17.42 -10.74 11.60
CA SER A 24 16.92 -9.50 12.16
C SER A 24 17.92 -8.40 11.83
N ARG A 25 17.49 -7.44 11.00
CA ARG A 25 18.11 -6.16 10.67
C ARG A 25 19.44 -5.95 11.39
N ASP A 26 20.54 -6.22 10.71
CA ASP A 26 21.85 -5.86 11.24
C ASP A 26 21.86 -4.35 11.48
N ARG A 27 22.07 -3.96 12.74
CA ARG A 27 22.56 -2.61 13.05
C ARG A 27 23.79 -2.41 12.16
N TYR A 28 24.05 -1.22 11.67
CA TYR A 28 25.24 -0.94 10.87
C TYR A 28 25.97 0.26 11.46
N ILE A 29 27.28 0.30 11.27
CA ILE A 29 28.10 1.44 11.64
C ILE A 29 28.54 2.10 10.34
N LEU A 30 28.16 3.36 10.16
CA LEU A 30 28.67 4.17 9.07
C LEU A 30 30.00 4.78 9.51
N LYS A 31 31.06 4.52 8.75
CA LYS A 31 32.38 5.15 8.95
C LYS A 31 32.90 5.68 7.63
N ASN A 32 33.55 6.83 7.68
CA ASN A 32 34.35 7.29 6.56
C ASN A 32 35.59 6.42 6.47
N ASP A 33 35.82 5.85 5.29
CA ASP A 33 37.05 5.17 4.95
C ASP A 33 38.20 6.20 5.00
N THR A 34 39.18 5.97 5.88
CA THR A 34 40.29 6.89 6.12
C THR A 34 41.15 7.13 4.89
N PHE A 35 41.16 6.19 3.92
CA PHE A 35 41.96 6.29 2.71
C PHE A 35 41.20 6.92 1.54
N THR A 36 39.91 6.65 1.41
CA THR A 36 39.11 7.13 0.27
C THR A 36 38.21 8.32 0.60
N GLY A 37 37.99 8.63 1.88
CA GLY A 37 37.04 9.63 2.35
C GLY A 37 35.57 9.25 2.11
N LYS A 38 35.30 8.07 1.54
CA LYS A 38 33.94 7.61 1.23
C LYS A 38 33.28 6.97 2.43
N LEU A 39 31.99 7.22 2.59
CA LEU A 39 31.18 6.57 3.60
C LEU A 39 31.05 5.07 3.28
N ARG A 40 31.28 4.20 4.27
CA ARG A 40 31.09 2.75 4.16
C ARG A 40 30.26 2.24 5.34
N ALA A 41 29.44 1.22 5.07
CA ALA A 41 28.70 0.51 6.10
C ALA A 41 29.49 -0.70 6.58
N PHE A 42 29.56 -0.89 7.90
CA PHE A 42 30.21 -2.02 8.54
C PHE A 42 29.21 -2.77 9.41
N ASN A 43 29.32 -4.09 9.43
CA ASN A 43 28.59 -4.91 10.39
C ASN A 43 29.17 -4.62 11.80
N PRO A 44 28.34 -4.36 12.82
CA PRO A 44 28.75 -3.91 14.15
C PRO A 44 29.39 -5.03 14.95
N THR A 45 29.07 -6.29 14.63
CA THR A 45 29.57 -7.48 15.32
C THR A 45 30.85 -7.98 14.69
N THR A 46 30.88 -8.13 13.36
CA THR A 46 32.05 -8.67 12.64
C THR A 46 33.05 -7.61 12.25
N LEU A 47 32.65 -6.32 12.26
CA LEU A 47 33.42 -5.19 11.74
C LEU A 47 33.83 -5.33 10.27
N GLN A 48 33.23 -6.28 9.55
CA GLN A 48 33.46 -6.46 8.13
C GLN A 48 32.63 -5.45 7.32
N PRO A 49 33.16 -4.95 6.18
CA PRO A 49 32.42 -4.06 5.31
C PRO A 49 31.23 -4.80 4.70
N VAL A 50 30.06 -4.15 4.72
CA VAL A 50 28.86 -4.64 4.03
C VAL A 50 28.96 -4.19 2.58
N ALA A 51 28.85 -5.13 1.63
CA ALA A 51 28.83 -4.79 0.22
C ALA A 51 27.73 -3.76 -0.06
N GLN A 52 28.04 -2.71 -0.83
CA GLN A 52 27.10 -1.62 -1.13
C GLN A 52 26.78 -1.58 -2.61
N GLY A 53 25.51 -1.32 -2.94
CA GLY A 53 24.98 -1.12 -4.28
C GLY A 53 24.14 0.15 -4.38
N PRO A 54 23.85 0.62 -5.60
CA PRO A 54 22.93 1.73 -5.80
C PRO A 54 21.50 1.31 -5.42
N ALA A 55 20.78 2.18 -4.73
CA ALA A 55 19.35 1.99 -4.50
C ALA A 55 18.58 2.24 -5.80
N THR A 56 17.61 1.39 -6.11
CA THR A 56 16.79 1.51 -7.32
C THR A 56 15.31 1.31 -7.02
N ASP A 57 14.45 2.08 -7.68
CA ASP A 57 13.01 1.83 -7.74
C ASP A 57 12.62 0.91 -8.91
N GLY A 58 13.59 0.46 -9.69
CA GLY A 58 13.38 -0.32 -10.91
C GLY A 58 13.05 0.53 -12.13
N SER A 59 12.94 1.85 -12.01
CA SER A 59 12.70 2.71 -13.17
C SER A 59 13.94 2.83 -14.06
N GLY A 60 15.14 2.53 -13.60
CA GLY A 60 16.35 2.75 -14.39
C GLY A 60 16.81 4.20 -14.37
N GLU A 61 17.80 4.54 -15.19
CA GLU A 61 18.38 5.88 -15.25
C GLU A 61 17.91 6.66 -16.48
N GLY A 62 17.74 7.98 -16.33
CA GLY A 62 17.43 8.85 -17.45
C GLY A 62 16.03 8.62 -18.03
N LEU A 63 15.96 8.39 -19.34
CA LEU A 63 14.74 8.00 -20.07
C LEU A 63 14.91 6.61 -20.70
N GLY A 64 15.54 5.69 -19.96
CA GLY A 64 15.67 4.30 -20.38
C GLY A 64 14.32 3.57 -20.49
N ALA A 65 14.34 2.38 -21.09
CA ALA A 65 13.14 1.57 -21.29
C ALA A 65 12.31 1.34 -20.01
N PRO A 66 12.89 1.01 -18.83
CA PRO A 66 12.09 0.80 -17.63
C PRO A 66 11.38 2.08 -17.15
N VAL A 67 12.00 3.25 -17.29
CA VAL A 67 11.38 4.55 -16.92
C VAL A 67 10.16 4.80 -17.81
N ILE A 68 10.32 4.59 -19.12
CA ILE A 68 9.24 4.79 -20.09
C ILE A 68 8.07 3.85 -19.79
N ILE A 69 8.36 2.59 -19.47
CA ILE A 69 7.34 1.61 -19.09
C ILE A 69 6.59 2.08 -17.82
N TRP A 70 7.30 2.54 -16.80
CA TRP A 70 6.69 3.09 -15.57
C TRP A 70 5.87 4.36 -15.83
N MET A 71 6.36 5.28 -16.65
CA MET A 71 5.62 6.49 -17.04
C MET A 71 4.32 6.13 -17.75
N VAL A 72 4.38 5.24 -18.73
CA VAL A 72 3.19 4.78 -19.46
C VAL A 72 2.23 4.09 -18.50
N PHE A 73 2.70 3.17 -17.66
CA PHE A 73 1.87 2.45 -16.70
C PHE A 73 1.16 3.41 -15.73
N THR A 74 1.91 4.30 -15.09
CA THR A 74 1.38 5.23 -14.08
C THR A 74 0.36 6.20 -14.67
N LEU A 75 0.57 6.71 -15.88
CA LEU A 75 -0.41 7.57 -16.56
C LEU A 75 -1.62 6.78 -17.08
N LEU A 76 -1.39 5.60 -17.67
CA LEU A 76 -2.45 4.75 -18.23
C LEU A 76 -3.42 4.25 -17.15
N VAL A 77 -2.92 3.98 -15.94
CA VAL A 77 -3.77 3.59 -14.81
C VAL A 77 -4.27 4.81 -14.04
N GLY A 78 -3.39 5.79 -13.79
CA GLY A 78 -3.67 6.94 -12.95
C GLY A 78 -4.73 7.88 -13.50
N VAL A 79 -4.64 8.24 -14.79
CA VAL A 79 -5.56 9.20 -15.41
C VAL A 79 -6.99 8.63 -15.46
N PRO A 80 -7.24 7.41 -15.99
CA PRO A 80 -8.59 6.85 -15.98
C PRO A 80 -9.14 6.63 -14.57
N LEU A 81 -8.32 6.19 -13.61
CA LEU A 81 -8.78 5.97 -12.24
C LEU A 81 -9.18 7.29 -11.55
N SER A 82 -8.42 8.36 -11.77
CA SER A 82 -8.70 9.69 -11.19
C SER A 82 -9.88 10.41 -11.83
N LEU A 83 -10.20 10.14 -13.10
CA LEU A 83 -11.30 10.80 -13.81
C LEU A 83 -12.59 9.98 -13.78
N VAL A 84 -12.50 8.67 -14.00
CA VAL A 84 -13.67 7.81 -14.25
C VAL A 84 -13.63 6.49 -13.47
N GLY A 85 -12.75 6.34 -12.48
CA GLY A 85 -12.59 5.12 -11.70
C GLY A 85 -13.90 4.60 -11.10
N PHE A 86 -14.78 5.49 -10.62
CA PHE A 86 -16.06 5.08 -10.06
C PHE A 86 -17.01 4.37 -11.05
N ARG A 87 -16.87 4.58 -12.38
CA ARG A 87 -17.81 4.04 -13.37
C ARG A 87 -17.65 2.54 -13.63
N GLY A 88 -16.43 2.01 -13.47
CA GLY A 88 -16.10 0.63 -13.78
C GLY A 88 -15.61 -0.11 -12.54
N TRP A 89 -16.53 -0.74 -11.80
CA TRP A 89 -16.17 -1.38 -10.53
C TRP A 89 -15.06 -2.42 -10.70
N ARG A 90 -15.12 -3.26 -11.74
CA ARG A 90 -14.11 -4.29 -12.02
C ARG A 90 -12.72 -3.72 -12.23
N ILE A 91 -12.63 -2.62 -12.97
CA ILE A 91 -11.35 -1.95 -13.24
C ILE A 91 -10.80 -1.40 -11.94
N SER A 92 -11.61 -0.68 -11.17
CA SER A 92 -11.15 -0.06 -9.92
C SER A 92 -10.81 -1.07 -8.83
N THR A 93 -11.57 -2.17 -8.70
CA THR A 93 -11.22 -3.27 -7.78
C THR A 93 -9.99 -4.03 -8.24
N GLY A 94 -9.85 -4.26 -9.54
CA GLY A 94 -8.64 -4.76 -10.17
C GLY A 94 -7.43 -3.90 -9.82
N VAL A 95 -7.50 -2.60 -10.07
CA VAL A 95 -6.41 -1.67 -9.74
C VAL A 95 -6.12 -1.67 -8.24
N GLY A 96 -7.14 -1.71 -7.38
CA GLY A 96 -6.96 -1.80 -5.93
C GLY A 96 -6.10 -3.00 -5.50
N ILE A 97 -6.47 -4.22 -5.93
CA ILE A 97 -5.68 -5.43 -5.63
C ILE A 97 -4.32 -5.39 -6.32
N GLY A 98 -4.29 -5.03 -7.60
CA GLY A 98 -3.06 -4.93 -8.38
C GLY A 98 -2.03 -4.01 -7.73
N LEU A 99 -2.43 -2.84 -7.25
CA LEU A 99 -1.55 -1.90 -6.56
C LEU A 99 -1.01 -2.45 -5.25
N VAL A 100 -1.83 -3.13 -4.44
CA VAL A 100 -1.37 -3.76 -3.19
C VAL A 100 -0.28 -4.79 -3.49
N ILE A 101 -0.52 -5.69 -4.44
CA ILE A 101 0.44 -6.75 -4.79
C ILE A 101 1.69 -6.15 -5.44
N ALA A 102 1.55 -5.15 -6.30
CA ALA A 102 2.68 -4.47 -6.93
C ALA A 102 3.57 -3.77 -5.89
N VAL A 103 3.00 -2.98 -4.97
CA VAL A 103 3.76 -2.28 -3.93
C VAL A 103 4.40 -3.28 -2.96
N ALA A 104 3.69 -4.32 -2.56
CA ALA A 104 4.22 -5.35 -1.67
C ALA A 104 5.37 -6.13 -2.31
N SER A 105 5.22 -6.55 -3.57
CA SER A 105 6.28 -7.26 -4.31
C SER A 105 7.49 -6.37 -4.55
N TRP A 106 7.30 -5.13 -5.00
CA TRP A 106 8.38 -4.16 -5.17
C TRP A 106 9.13 -3.92 -3.87
N ALA A 107 8.41 -3.61 -2.79
CA ALA A 107 9.01 -3.38 -1.48
C ALA A 107 9.78 -4.61 -0.98
N SER A 108 9.24 -5.81 -1.19
CA SER A 108 9.94 -7.05 -0.85
C SER A 108 11.22 -7.22 -1.65
N LEU A 109 11.20 -6.95 -2.95
CA LEU A 109 12.37 -7.12 -3.83
C LEU A 109 13.48 -6.14 -3.48
N ILE A 110 13.20 -4.83 -3.40
CA ILE A 110 14.25 -3.84 -3.10
C ILE A 110 14.90 -4.09 -1.72
N ASN A 111 14.14 -4.63 -0.76
CA ASN A 111 14.63 -4.96 0.58
C ASN A 111 15.37 -6.31 0.68
N THR A 112 15.32 -7.14 -0.36
CA THR A 112 16.00 -8.46 -0.40
C THR A 112 17.11 -8.53 -1.46
N MET A 113 17.30 -7.48 -2.26
CA MET A 113 18.34 -7.41 -3.26
C MET A 113 19.75 -7.37 -2.63
N SER A 114 20.71 -8.01 -3.28
CA SER A 114 22.12 -7.90 -2.90
C SER A 114 22.72 -6.59 -3.43
N ALA A 115 23.95 -6.28 -3.02
CA ALA A 115 24.70 -5.12 -3.51
C ALA A 115 24.89 -5.09 -5.04
N THR A 116 24.93 -6.25 -5.71
CA THR A 116 24.98 -6.32 -7.18
C THR A 116 23.63 -5.98 -7.81
N GLY A 117 22.55 -6.19 -7.06
CA GLY A 117 21.19 -5.94 -7.52
C GLY A 117 20.73 -6.88 -8.64
N ILE A 118 19.61 -6.50 -9.24
CA ILE A 118 19.05 -7.08 -10.46
C ILE A 118 18.85 -5.94 -11.46
N PRO A 119 18.98 -6.19 -12.77
CA PRO A 119 18.72 -5.16 -13.76
C PRO A 119 17.29 -4.61 -13.64
N ASP A 120 17.15 -3.29 -13.72
CA ASP A 120 15.89 -2.56 -13.50
C ASP A 120 14.74 -3.01 -14.41
N ILE A 121 15.06 -3.44 -15.62
CA ILE A 121 14.07 -3.99 -16.55
C ILE A 121 13.39 -5.24 -15.99
N PHE A 122 14.13 -6.12 -15.31
CA PHE A 122 13.55 -7.32 -14.69
C PHE A 122 12.72 -6.95 -13.47
N LEU A 123 13.20 -6.03 -12.62
CA LEU A 123 12.43 -5.53 -11.48
C LEU A 123 11.09 -4.94 -11.94
N THR A 124 11.10 -4.11 -12.99
CA THR A 124 9.89 -3.53 -13.59
C THR A 124 8.93 -4.59 -14.12
N ILE A 125 9.42 -5.54 -14.92
CA ILE A 125 8.57 -6.60 -15.50
C ILE A 125 7.94 -7.46 -14.40
N ILE A 126 8.70 -7.81 -13.35
CA ILE A 126 8.21 -8.61 -12.23
C ILE A 126 7.09 -7.86 -11.49
N VAL A 127 7.33 -6.59 -11.13
CA VAL A 127 6.35 -5.78 -10.39
C VAL A 127 5.07 -5.54 -11.21
N LEU A 128 5.21 -5.27 -12.51
CA LEU A 128 4.06 -5.11 -13.41
C LEU A 128 3.34 -6.44 -13.68
N GLY A 129 4.06 -7.55 -13.69
CA GLY A 129 3.47 -8.90 -13.74
C GLY A 129 2.60 -9.17 -12.51
N PHE A 130 3.12 -8.86 -11.32
CA PHE A 130 2.35 -8.94 -10.08
C PHE A 130 1.13 -8.02 -10.06
N PHE A 131 1.28 -6.78 -10.57
CA PHE A 131 0.15 -5.89 -10.77
C PHE A 131 -0.91 -6.52 -11.67
N LEU A 132 -0.53 -7.06 -12.82
CA LEU A 132 -1.44 -7.64 -13.80
C LEU A 132 -2.21 -8.84 -13.21
N VAL A 133 -1.51 -9.74 -12.51
CA VAL A 133 -2.15 -10.87 -11.83
C VAL A 133 -3.16 -10.37 -10.79
N GLY A 134 -2.76 -9.43 -9.93
CA GLY A 134 -3.67 -8.82 -8.95
C GLY A 134 -4.87 -8.11 -9.59
N PHE A 135 -4.64 -7.41 -10.70
CA PHE A 135 -5.67 -6.75 -11.47
C PHE A 135 -6.71 -7.73 -12.02
N ILE A 136 -6.24 -8.83 -12.63
CA ILE A 136 -7.11 -9.90 -13.13
C ILE A 136 -7.94 -10.48 -11.99
N LEU A 137 -7.33 -10.81 -10.84
CA LEU A 137 -8.04 -11.32 -9.66
C LEU A 137 -9.11 -10.35 -9.16
N GLY A 138 -8.80 -9.05 -9.09
CA GLY A 138 -9.74 -8.03 -8.65
C GLY A 138 -10.86 -7.71 -9.65
N CYS A 139 -10.73 -8.10 -10.93
CA CYS A 139 -11.80 -7.99 -11.91
C CYS A 139 -12.90 -9.03 -11.73
N PHE A 140 -12.62 -10.13 -11.02
CA PHE A 140 -13.59 -11.18 -10.74
C PHE A 140 -14.44 -10.88 -9.50
N GLU A 141 -15.59 -11.53 -9.43
CA GLU A 141 -16.58 -11.31 -8.38
C GLU A 141 -16.09 -11.69 -6.98
N PHE A 142 -15.32 -12.78 -6.88
CA PHE A 142 -14.75 -13.22 -5.60
C PHE A 142 -13.73 -12.20 -5.06
N GLY A 143 -13.03 -11.48 -5.94
CA GLY A 143 -12.07 -10.43 -5.58
C GLY A 143 -12.71 -9.08 -5.29
N ARG A 144 -14.02 -8.89 -5.54
CA ARG A 144 -14.67 -7.57 -5.46
C ARG A 144 -14.53 -6.90 -4.10
N ILE A 145 -14.86 -7.62 -3.02
CA ILE A 145 -14.85 -7.03 -1.66
C ILE A 145 -13.41 -6.68 -1.27
N ALA A 146 -12.48 -7.62 -1.49
CA ALA A 146 -11.05 -7.40 -1.24
C ALA A 146 -10.53 -6.19 -2.05
N GLY A 147 -10.90 -6.07 -3.32
CA GLY A 147 -10.49 -4.95 -4.17
C GLY A 147 -11.07 -3.61 -3.75
N ILE A 148 -12.31 -3.57 -3.26
CA ILE A 148 -12.92 -2.36 -2.70
C ILE A 148 -12.16 -1.90 -1.44
N VAL A 149 -11.86 -2.82 -0.52
CA VAL A 149 -11.09 -2.51 0.70
C VAL A 149 -9.65 -2.11 0.36
N ALA A 150 -8.99 -2.84 -0.53
CA ALA A 150 -7.65 -2.55 -1.01
C ALA A 150 -7.57 -1.16 -1.66
N LEU A 151 -8.55 -0.79 -2.48
CA LEU A 151 -8.64 0.53 -3.10
C LEU A 151 -8.70 1.66 -2.06
N GLY A 152 -9.50 1.47 -1.00
CA GLY A 152 -9.59 2.44 0.11
C GLY A 152 -8.31 2.53 0.90
N ALA A 153 -7.75 1.39 1.28
CA ALA A 153 -6.51 1.32 2.05
C ALA A 153 -5.33 1.94 1.28
N MET A 154 -5.16 1.59 0.01
CA MET A 154 -4.15 2.19 -0.86
C MET A 154 -4.43 3.68 -1.11
N GLY A 155 -5.70 4.08 -1.22
CA GLY A 155 -6.07 5.49 -1.34
C GLY A 155 -5.61 6.31 -0.13
N GLY A 156 -5.88 5.81 1.07
CA GLY A 156 -5.39 6.38 2.32
C GLY A 156 -3.86 6.39 2.42
N MET A 157 -3.20 5.25 2.16
CA MET A 157 -1.73 5.18 2.14
C MET A 157 -1.12 6.16 1.13
N SER A 158 -1.68 6.28 -0.07
CA SER A 158 -1.19 7.20 -1.11
C SER A 158 -1.28 8.66 -0.66
N PHE A 159 -2.32 9.01 0.11
CA PHE A 159 -2.46 10.32 0.73
C PHE A 159 -1.36 10.52 1.78
N GLY A 160 -1.21 9.56 2.70
CA GLY A 160 -0.17 9.60 3.74
C GLY A 160 1.24 9.73 3.18
N VAL A 161 1.59 8.91 2.18
CA VAL A 161 2.90 8.96 1.49
C VAL A 161 3.15 10.36 0.94
N ARG A 162 2.19 10.94 0.21
CA ARG A 162 2.34 12.29 -0.35
C ARG A 162 2.53 13.36 0.71
N VAL A 163 1.80 13.29 1.82
CA VAL A 163 2.00 14.20 2.96
C VAL A 163 3.44 14.10 3.49
N MET A 164 3.98 12.89 3.61
CA MET A 164 5.35 12.68 4.06
C MET A 164 6.41 13.15 3.05
N LEU A 165 6.09 13.10 1.76
CA LEU A 165 6.96 13.52 0.67
C LEU A 165 6.98 15.05 0.40
N LEU A 166 6.17 15.84 1.10
CA LEU A 166 6.16 17.31 0.92
C LEU A 166 7.44 18.00 1.40
N ARG A 167 8.20 17.38 2.30
CA ARG A 167 9.41 17.96 2.92
C ARG A 167 10.65 17.11 2.62
N SER A 168 11.78 17.80 2.46
CA SER A 168 13.11 17.16 2.42
C SER A 168 13.37 16.36 3.69
N GLY A 169 13.92 15.15 3.54
CA GLY A 169 14.18 14.25 4.68
C GLY A 169 12.92 13.66 5.31
N LEU A 170 11.77 13.76 4.62
CA LEU A 170 10.41 13.44 5.09
C LEU A 170 9.86 14.48 6.08
N LEU A 171 8.54 14.47 6.28
CA LEU A 171 7.87 15.40 7.21
C LEU A 171 8.36 15.23 8.65
N ILE A 172 8.52 13.97 9.08
CA ILE A 172 9.19 13.62 10.34
C ILE A 172 10.63 13.27 9.97
N PRO A 173 11.61 14.14 10.30
CA PRO A 173 12.99 13.89 9.93
C PRO A 173 13.48 12.61 10.61
N VAL A 174 14.24 11.82 9.86
CA VAL A 174 15.05 10.75 10.46
C VAL A 174 16.09 11.45 11.31
N GLY A 175 15.97 11.36 12.64
CA GLY A 175 16.89 12.01 13.57
C GLY A 175 18.34 11.59 13.30
N ASP A 176 19.27 12.53 13.52
CA ASP A 176 20.72 12.29 13.44
C ASP A 176 21.22 11.31 14.51
N ASP A 177 20.35 10.97 15.47
CA ASP A 177 20.58 10.03 16.57
C ASP A 177 20.70 8.57 16.11
N GLY A 178 20.41 8.27 14.84
CA GLY A 178 20.47 6.92 14.28
C GLY A 178 19.44 5.96 14.88
N SER A 179 18.49 6.45 15.69
CA SER A 179 17.50 5.63 16.39
C SER A 179 16.45 5.04 15.43
N GLY A 180 16.31 5.64 14.24
CA GLY A 180 15.31 5.25 13.25
C GLY A 180 13.87 5.58 13.65
N THR A 181 13.67 6.28 14.79
CA THR A 181 12.35 6.59 15.35
C THR A 181 11.50 7.42 14.39
N GLY A 182 12.09 8.44 13.74
CA GLY A 182 11.38 9.29 12.77
C GLY A 182 10.84 8.51 11.57
N TYR A 183 11.57 7.49 11.13
CA TYR A 183 11.12 6.63 10.04
C TYR A 183 9.97 5.71 10.47
N ALA A 184 10.04 5.11 11.67
CA ALA A 184 8.97 4.30 12.21
C ALA A 184 7.67 5.13 12.37
N LEU A 185 7.77 6.35 12.88
CA LEU A 185 6.63 7.26 13.01
C LEU A 185 6.02 7.62 11.65
N THR A 186 6.85 7.86 10.64
CA THR A 186 6.40 8.12 9.26
C THR A 186 5.55 6.96 8.75
N TRP A 187 6.01 5.72 8.93
CA TRP A 187 5.28 4.52 8.55
C TRP A 187 4.00 4.30 9.35
N VAL A 188 4.03 4.56 10.66
CA VAL A 188 2.82 4.53 11.51
C VAL A 188 1.78 5.51 10.98
N LEU A 189 2.17 6.74 10.64
CA LEU A 189 1.23 7.73 10.09
C LEU A 189 0.66 7.30 8.73
N ILE A 190 1.50 6.79 7.83
CA ILE A 190 1.05 6.26 6.54
C ILE A 190 0.07 5.09 6.74
N ALA A 191 0.38 4.18 7.67
CA ALA A 191 -0.48 3.05 8.01
C ALA A 191 -1.81 3.51 8.60
N VAL A 192 -1.81 4.54 9.47
CA VAL A 192 -3.03 5.14 10.02
C VAL A 192 -3.90 5.70 8.88
N PHE A 193 -3.34 6.47 7.95
CA PHE A 193 -4.11 6.93 6.79
C PHE A 193 -4.66 5.78 5.95
N GLY A 194 -3.88 4.71 5.76
CA GLY A 194 -4.33 3.49 5.09
C GLY A 194 -5.51 2.82 5.79
N VAL A 195 -5.41 2.59 7.10
CA VAL A 195 -6.48 1.99 7.91
C VAL A 195 -7.73 2.86 7.87
N LEU A 196 -7.60 4.19 8.04
CA LEU A 196 -8.73 5.11 7.94
C LEU A 196 -9.38 5.07 6.55
N GLY A 197 -8.61 5.00 5.48
CA GLY A 197 -9.13 4.86 4.11
C GLY A 197 -9.88 3.54 3.89
N GLY A 198 -9.37 2.43 4.43
CA GLY A 198 -10.05 1.14 4.39
C GLY A 198 -11.35 1.11 5.22
N LEU A 199 -11.31 1.64 6.44
CA LEU A 199 -12.48 1.73 7.35
C LEU A 199 -13.57 2.65 6.80
N TRP A 200 -13.19 3.77 6.16
CA TRP A 200 -14.14 4.67 5.49
C TRP A 200 -15.01 3.88 4.49
N ILE A 201 -14.38 3.01 3.69
CA ILE A 201 -15.10 2.18 2.74
C ILE A 201 -15.92 1.07 3.41
N ALA A 202 -15.44 0.52 4.53
CA ALA A 202 -16.11 -0.56 5.25
C ALA A 202 -17.46 -0.12 5.86
N TRP A 203 -17.59 1.16 6.26
CA TRP A 203 -18.86 1.67 6.78
C TRP A 203 -19.89 1.90 5.66
N ALA A 204 -21.03 1.20 5.74
CA ALA A 204 -22.09 1.23 4.73
C ALA A 204 -22.55 2.64 4.34
N GLN A 205 -22.71 3.53 5.33
CA GLN A 205 -23.10 4.93 5.12
C GLN A 205 -22.08 5.73 4.31
N TYR A 206 -20.79 5.41 4.44
CA TYR A 206 -19.69 6.15 3.83
C TYR A 206 -19.01 5.41 2.68
N ARG A 207 -19.47 4.21 2.34
CA ARG A 207 -18.89 3.35 1.30
C ARG A 207 -18.72 4.08 -0.02
N ARG A 208 -19.74 4.83 -0.46
CA ARG A 208 -19.70 5.57 -1.74
C ARG A 208 -18.62 6.65 -1.73
N SER A 209 -18.57 7.50 -0.70
CA SER A 209 -17.57 8.57 -0.61
C SER A 209 -16.16 8.01 -0.43
N GLY A 210 -16.00 6.93 0.33
CA GLY A 210 -14.73 6.23 0.48
C GLY A 210 -14.20 5.67 -0.85
N ILE A 211 -15.06 5.05 -1.67
CA ILE A 211 -14.65 4.54 -3.00
C ILE A 211 -14.26 5.70 -3.93
N LEU A 212 -15.04 6.78 -3.96
CA LEU A 212 -14.73 7.97 -4.76
C LEU A 212 -13.38 8.59 -4.35
N PHE A 213 -13.15 8.71 -3.04
CA PHE A 213 -11.88 9.15 -2.49
C PHE A 213 -10.74 8.20 -2.88
N GLY A 214 -10.93 6.89 -2.72
CA GLY A 214 -9.94 5.87 -3.08
C GLY A 214 -9.54 5.91 -4.56
N CYS A 215 -10.50 6.02 -5.47
CA CYS A 215 -10.25 6.19 -6.91
C CYS A 215 -9.45 7.47 -7.17
N ALA A 216 -9.92 8.62 -6.66
CA ALA A 216 -9.27 9.90 -6.89
C ALA A 216 -7.87 9.96 -6.27
N ALA A 217 -7.69 9.46 -5.06
CA ALA A 217 -6.42 9.46 -4.33
C ALA A 217 -5.37 8.58 -5.03
N ASN A 218 -5.68 7.31 -5.34
CA ASN A 218 -4.75 6.44 -6.05
C ASN A 218 -4.46 6.96 -7.47
N GLY A 219 -5.49 7.43 -8.18
CA GLY A 219 -5.34 7.90 -9.55
C GLY A 219 -4.48 9.16 -9.64
N THR A 220 -4.70 10.13 -8.74
CA THR A 220 -3.86 11.34 -8.68
C THR A 220 -2.45 11.04 -8.22
N PHE A 221 -2.25 10.06 -7.33
CA PHE A 221 -0.91 9.61 -6.93
C PHE A 221 -0.13 9.06 -8.14
N LEU A 222 -0.72 8.13 -8.89
CA LEU A 222 -0.07 7.56 -10.07
C LEU A 222 0.14 8.61 -11.17
N THR A 223 -0.85 9.48 -11.40
CA THR A 223 -0.71 10.56 -12.38
C THR A 223 0.41 11.53 -12.00
N ALA A 224 0.48 11.93 -10.73
CA ALA A 224 1.54 12.80 -10.21
C ALA A 224 2.91 12.13 -10.32
N LEU A 225 3.02 10.84 -9.98
CA LEU A 225 4.23 10.05 -10.13
C LEU A 225 4.69 10.01 -11.60
N GLY A 226 3.78 9.76 -12.54
CA GLY A 226 4.08 9.74 -13.97
C GLY A 226 4.53 11.10 -14.50
N VAL A 227 3.85 12.19 -14.12
CA VAL A 227 4.24 13.57 -14.47
C VAL A 227 5.60 13.93 -13.87
N ASP A 228 5.85 13.56 -12.62
CA ASP A 228 7.12 13.86 -11.97
C ASP A 228 8.28 13.04 -12.55
N LEU A 229 8.06 11.78 -12.95
CA LEU A 229 9.04 10.99 -13.72
C LEU A 229 9.40 11.65 -15.05
N ILE A 230 8.44 12.28 -15.75
CA ILE A 230 8.72 13.00 -17.00
C ILE A 230 9.63 14.21 -16.75
N LEU A 231 9.40 14.95 -15.67
CA LEU A 231 10.05 16.24 -15.41
C LEU A 231 11.37 16.10 -14.64
N HIS A 232 11.39 15.27 -13.60
CA HIS A 232 12.50 15.14 -12.66
C HIS A 232 13.12 13.75 -12.65
N LYS A 233 12.56 12.80 -13.43
CA LYS A 233 13.05 11.43 -13.55
C LYS A 233 13.18 10.81 -12.14
N GLN A 234 14.35 10.29 -11.80
CA GLN A 234 14.62 9.62 -10.53
C GLN A 234 14.84 10.59 -9.35
N ALA A 235 14.98 11.89 -9.59
CA ALA A 235 15.30 12.87 -8.55
C ALA A 235 14.07 13.39 -7.76
N GLY A 236 12.85 13.08 -8.22
CA GLY A 236 11.62 13.56 -7.61
C GLY A 236 10.96 12.53 -6.68
N MET A 237 9.67 12.24 -6.90
CA MET A 237 8.84 11.33 -6.13
C MET A 237 9.44 9.91 -6.07
N GLY A 238 10.07 9.43 -7.15
CA GLY A 238 10.74 8.12 -7.18
C GLY A 238 11.81 7.99 -6.09
N SER A 239 12.73 8.95 -6.00
CA SER A 239 13.72 9.03 -4.91
C SER A 239 13.05 9.09 -3.53
N GLY A 240 11.94 9.82 -3.40
CA GLY A 240 11.15 9.84 -2.18
C GLY A 240 10.60 8.47 -1.78
N LEU A 241 10.11 7.69 -2.75
CA LEU A 241 9.63 6.32 -2.52
C LEU A 241 10.78 5.37 -2.16
N ILE A 242 11.93 5.47 -2.82
CA ILE A 242 13.14 4.71 -2.44
C ILE A 242 13.52 5.05 -0.99
N PHE A 243 13.62 6.35 -0.68
CA PHE A 243 13.94 6.82 0.68
C PHE A 243 12.88 6.43 1.72
N LEU A 244 11.66 6.10 1.31
CA LEU A 244 10.58 5.70 2.20
C LEU A 244 10.38 4.18 2.31
N PHE A 245 10.81 3.38 1.35
CA PHE A 245 10.56 1.94 1.33
C PHE A 245 11.82 1.09 1.36
N ASP A 246 12.95 1.59 0.86
CA ASP A 246 14.20 0.84 0.80
C ASP A 246 14.91 0.88 2.16
N ARG A 247 14.85 -0.22 2.92
CA ARG A 247 15.57 -0.44 4.18
C ARG A 247 16.68 -1.48 4.05
N ASN A 248 17.13 -1.75 2.84
CA ASN A 248 18.17 -2.73 2.58
C ASN A 248 19.54 -2.25 3.11
N SER A 249 20.23 -3.09 3.87
CA SER A 249 21.59 -2.79 4.36
C SER A 249 22.61 -2.68 3.23
N SER A 250 22.35 -3.30 2.08
CA SER A 250 23.17 -3.21 0.88
C SER A 250 23.04 -1.86 0.17
N HIS A 251 21.98 -1.09 0.41
CA HIS A 251 21.74 0.20 -0.25
C HIS A 251 21.88 1.40 0.71
N ILE A 252 22.21 1.14 1.97
CA ILE A 252 22.09 2.14 3.03
C ILE A 252 22.99 3.35 2.83
N VAL A 253 24.21 3.14 2.32
CA VAL A 253 25.14 4.24 2.04
C VAL A 253 24.55 5.15 0.96
N ASP A 254 23.95 4.57 -0.08
CA ASP A 254 23.36 5.34 -1.17
C ASP A 254 22.12 6.13 -0.71
N VAL A 255 21.21 5.46 0.02
CA VAL A 255 19.99 6.07 0.57
C VAL A 255 20.30 7.21 1.53
N MET A 256 21.28 7.04 2.43
CA MET A 256 21.65 8.05 3.42
C MET A 256 22.46 9.21 2.81
N THR A 257 23.32 8.93 1.84
CA THR A 257 24.15 9.97 1.21
C THR A 257 23.33 10.85 0.28
N LYS A 258 22.46 10.26 -0.54
CA LYS A 258 21.57 11.01 -1.43
C LYS A 258 20.46 11.70 -0.62
N GLY A 259 19.82 10.94 0.27
CA GLY A 259 18.61 11.37 0.97
C GLY A 259 17.47 11.72 0.03
N TYR A 260 16.34 12.15 0.59
CA TYR A 260 15.24 12.72 -0.19
C TYR A 260 15.27 14.25 -0.15
N LYS A 261 15.55 14.86 -1.30
CA LYS A 261 15.64 16.31 -1.49
C LYS A 261 14.77 16.71 -2.68
N PRO A 262 13.43 16.79 -2.51
CA PRO A 262 12.53 17.08 -3.63
C PRO A 262 12.78 18.46 -4.19
N THR A 263 12.73 18.57 -5.51
CA THR A 263 12.72 19.86 -6.19
C THR A 263 11.46 20.65 -5.84
N MET A 264 11.49 21.98 -5.99
CA MET A 264 10.30 22.81 -5.78
C MET A 264 9.14 22.36 -6.68
N ALA A 265 9.44 21.95 -7.91
CA ALA A 265 8.42 21.47 -8.83
C ALA A 265 7.83 20.11 -8.38
N THR A 266 8.64 19.17 -7.87
CA THR A 266 8.13 17.94 -7.23
C THR A 266 7.21 18.26 -6.05
N GLN A 267 7.57 19.22 -5.19
CA GLN A 267 6.72 19.64 -4.07
C GLN A 267 5.38 20.22 -4.55
N ILE A 268 5.39 21.04 -5.60
CA ILE A 268 4.19 21.58 -6.23
C ILE A 268 3.33 20.44 -6.80
N ILE A 269 3.92 19.50 -7.54
CA ILE A 269 3.20 18.34 -8.10
C ILE A 269 2.53 17.53 -6.99
N VAL A 270 3.26 17.22 -5.91
CA VAL A 270 2.73 16.49 -4.76
C VAL A 270 1.59 17.28 -4.09
N GLY A 271 1.79 18.57 -3.81
CA GLY A 271 0.78 19.43 -3.18
C GLY A 271 -0.49 19.59 -4.02
N VAL A 272 -0.34 19.83 -5.33
CA VAL A 272 -1.46 19.90 -6.27
C VAL A 272 -2.19 18.55 -6.33
N SER A 273 -1.45 17.44 -6.39
CA SER A 273 -2.05 16.10 -6.44
C SER A 273 -2.90 15.79 -5.20
N LEU A 274 -2.55 16.34 -4.02
CA LEU A 274 -3.35 16.24 -2.80
C LEU A 274 -4.61 17.11 -2.86
N GLY A 275 -4.47 18.36 -3.28
CA GLY A 275 -5.58 19.31 -3.37
C GLY A 275 -6.65 18.93 -4.40
N VAL A 276 -6.26 18.23 -5.46
CA VAL A 276 -7.16 17.79 -6.54
C VAL A 276 -8.02 16.57 -6.14
N ILE A 277 -7.66 15.81 -5.10
CA ILE A 277 -8.42 14.63 -4.64
C ILE A 277 -9.89 14.96 -4.35
N PRO A 278 -10.24 15.92 -3.47
CA PRO A 278 -11.65 16.23 -3.19
C PRO A 278 -12.39 16.75 -4.43
N VAL A 279 -11.71 17.51 -5.29
CA VAL A 279 -12.31 18.04 -6.53
C VAL A 279 -12.70 16.91 -7.47
N LEU A 280 -11.79 15.96 -7.72
CA LEU A 280 -12.06 14.82 -8.60
C LEU A 280 -13.03 13.83 -7.98
N ALA A 281 -12.96 13.58 -6.67
CA ALA A 281 -13.94 12.74 -5.98
C ALA A 281 -15.36 13.34 -6.09
N PHE A 282 -15.50 14.65 -5.93
CA PHE A 282 -16.78 15.35 -6.12
C PHE A 282 -17.23 15.36 -7.58
N ALA A 283 -16.33 15.57 -8.53
CA ALA A 283 -16.64 15.49 -9.96
C ALA A 283 -17.15 14.09 -10.35
N GLN A 284 -16.44 13.03 -9.94
CA GLN A 284 -16.88 11.64 -10.13
C GLN A 284 -18.25 11.39 -9.49
N HIS A 285 -18.50 11.91 -8.29
CA HIS A 285 -19.78 11.79 -7.60
C HIS A 285 -20.93 12.40 -8.43
N ARG A 286 -20.72 13.60 -8.98
CA ARG A 286 -21.71 14.35 -9.75
C ARG A 286 -21.98 13.73 -11.12
N ILE A 287 -20.93 13.26 -11.81
CA ILE A 287 -21.03 12.68 -13.16
C ILE A 287 -21.64 11.27 -13.08
N PHE A 288 -21.23 10.45 -12.11
CA PHE A 288 -21.62 9.03 -12.04
C PHE A 288 -22.65 8.77 -10.95
N LYS A 289 -23.92 9.13 -11.20
CA LYS A 289 -25.02 8.94 -10.24
C LYS A 289 -25.35 7.48 -9.93
N ALA A 290 -25.07 6.57 -10.87
CA ALA A 290 -25.33 5.14 -10.69
C ALA A 290 -24.59 4.57 -9.45
N PRO A 291 -25.09 3.49 -8.83
CA PRO A 291 -24.35 2.79 -7.78
C PRO A 291 -23.06 2.19 -8.35
N PHE A 292 -22.05 2.04 -7.48
CA PHE A 292 -20.75 1.48 -7.87
C PHE A 292 -20.90 0.04 -8.37
N ASP A 293 -21.66 -0.78 -7.62
CA ASP A 293 -22.12 -2.08 -8.10
C ASP A 293 -23.54 -1.93 -8.67
N ARG A 294 -23.73 -2.45 -9.89
CA ARG A 294 -25.01 -2.41 -10.61
C ARG A 294 -25.82 -3.69 -10.45
N ARG A 295 -25.45 -4.57 -9.53
CA ARG A 295 -26.34 -5.66 -9.11
C ARG A 295 -27.71 -5.06 -8.81
N LYS A 296 -28.73 -5.60 -9.48
CA LYS A 296 -30.09 -5.49 -8.99
C LYS A 296 -30.06 -6.12 -7.60
N LEU A 297 -30.57 -5.45 -6.58
CA LEU A 297 -30.87 -6.16 -5.33
C LEU A 297 -31.68 -7.38 -5.74
N ASN A 298 -31.17 -8.58 -5.47
CA ASN A 298 -31.95 -9.78 -5.70
C ASN A 298 -33.22 -9.61 -4.85
N ASP A 299 -34.37 -9.94 -5.41
CA ASP A 299 -35.67 -9.84 -4.75
C ASP A 299 -35.67 -10.52 -3.36
N GLN A 300 -34.73 -11.41 -3.07
CA GLN A 300 -34.48 -12.00 -1.75
C GLN A 300 -34.20 -11.02 -0.60
N ASP A 301 -33.49 -9.90 -0.83
CA ASP A 301 -33.27 -8.89 0.22
C ASP A 301 -34.52 -8.02 0.42
N ALA A 302 -35.30 -7.83 -0.65
CA ALA A 302 -36.61 -7.17 -0.58
C ALA A 302 -37.64 -8.07 0.12
N ASP A 303 -37.62 -9.38 -0.15
CA ASP A 303 -38.45 -10.39 0.49
C ASP A 303 -38.05 -10.60 1.95
N ALA A 304 -36.76 -10.54 2.30
CA ALA A 304 -36.32 -10.57 3.69
C ALA A 304 -36.73 -9.30 4.46
N ALA A 305 -36.80 -8.15 3.80
CA ALA A 305 -37.31 -6.91 4.38
C ALA A 305 -38.85 -6.89 4.49
N LEU A 306 -39.56 -7.50 3.54
CA LEU A 306 -41.02 -7.69 3.54
C LEU A 306 -41.48 -8.75 4.56
N ASN A 307 -40.67 -9.79 4.77
CA ASN A 307 -40.94 -10.86 5.74
C ASN A 307 -40.29 -10.62 7.10
N ALA A 308 -39.69 -9.45 7.32
CA ALA A 308 -39.31 -9.05 8.67
C ALA A 308 -40.60 -9.01 9.51
N PRO A 309 -40.67 -9.73 10.65
CA PRO A 309 -41.85 -9.68 11.50
C PRO A 309 -42.11 -8.21 11.84
N ILE A 310 -43.23 -7.71 11.35
CA ILE A 310 -43.78 -6.45 11.84
C ILE A 310 -44.19 -6.83 13.26
N ASP A 311 -43.40 -6.39 14.24
CA ASP A 311 -43.79 -6.43 15.64
C ASP A 311 -44.99 -5.48 15.79
N ASP A 312 -46.16 -5.93 15.33
CA ASP A 312 -47.47 -5.41 15.70
C ASP A 312 -47.76 -5.82 17.15
N GLU A 313 -46.78 -5.64 18.05
CA GLU A 313 -47.04 -5.71 19.47
C GLU A 313 -47.61 -4.34 19.85
N PRO A 314 -48.94 -4.21 20.06
CA PRO A 314 -49.51 -2.96 20.52
C PRO A 314 -48.83 -2.57 21.84
N PRO A 315 -48.55 -1.28 22.07
CA PRO A 315 -47.85 -0.83 23.26
C PRO A 315 -48.55 -1.40 24.50
N PRO A 316 -47.82 -2.04 25.43
CA PRO A 316 -48.44 -2.72 26.57
C PRO A 316 -49.26 -1.71 27.37
N SER A 317 -50.57 -1.94 27.43
CA SER A 317 -51.46 -1.14 28.25
C SER A 317 -51.04 -1.28 29.72
N PRO A 318 -50.88 -0.18 30.47
CA PRO A 318 -50.44 -0.24 31.84
C PRO A 318 -51.63 -0.63 32.73
N ARG A 319 -51.92 -1.93 32.88
CA ARG A 319 -52.75 -2.45 33.98
C ARG A 319 -52.76 -3.98 34.04
N GLY A 320 -52.46 -4.50 35.23
CA GLY A 320 -52.99 -5.79 35.67
C GLY A 320 -51.93 -6.84 35.98
N LYS A 321 -51.46 -6.86 37.22
CA LYS A 321 -50.90 -8.05 37.86
C LYS A 321 -51.91 -9.21 37.74
N SER A 322 -51.52 -10.33 37.16
CA SER A 322 -51.85 -11.65 37.71
C SER A 322 -50.99 -12.74 37.07
N GLY A 323 -50.58 -13.70 37.89
CA GLY A 323 -49.54 -14.68 37.62
C GLY A 323 -49.85 -15.69 36.51
N GLY A 324 -48.78 -16.29 35.99
CA GLY A 324 -48.86 -17.32 34.97
C GLY A 324 -47.46 -17.81 34.59
N LEU A 325 -46.88 -18.60 35.48
CA LEU A 325 -45.64 -19.34 35.31
C LEU A 325 -45.73 -20.27 34.08
N LEU A 326 -44.98 -19.99 33.01
CA LEU A 326 -44.67 -20.99 31.98
C LEU A 326 -43.24 -20.80 31.48
N MET A 327 -42.36 -21.51 32.19
CA MET A 327 -40.95 -21.72 31.87
C MET A 327 -40.86 -22.60 30.63
N ARG A 328 -40.53 -22.04 29.46
CA ARG A 328 -40.25 -22.81 28.25
C ARG A 328 -38.74 -22.87 28.02
N HIS A 329 -38.17 -24.01 28.42
CA HIS A 329 -36.83 -24.45 28.07
C HIS A 329 -36.64 -24.45 26.55
N ARG A 330 -35.67 -23.68 26.05
CA ARG A 330 -35.01 -23.94 24.76
C ARG A 330 -33.50 -23.89 24.97
N LEU A 331 -32.93 -25.08 25.16
CA LEU A 331 -31.51 -25.37 24.98
C LEU A 331 -31.37 -26.06 23.62
N HIS A 332 -30.66 -25.44 22.67
CA HIS A 332 -29.52 -26.01 21.95
C HIS A 332 -29.22 -25.26 20.65
N GLY A 333 -27.94 -24.91 20.48
CA GLY A 333 -27.24 -25.09 19.20
C GLY A 333 -26.95 -23.85 18.36
N SER A 334 -25.87 -23.12 18.70
CA SER A 334 -24.84 -22.64 17.75
C SER A 334 -24.13 -21.41 18.35
N ALA A 335 -23.03 -21.65 19.06
CA ALA A 335 -22.21 -20.60 19.66
C ALA A 335 -21.05 -20.14 18.75
N ILE A 336 -21.08 -20.43 17.44
CA ILE A 336 -19.95 -20.12 16.54
C ILE A 336 -20.34 -19.23 15.33
N SER A 337 -21.64 -19.00 15.06
CA SER A 337 -22.05 -18.04 14.01
C SER A 337 -22.13 -16.57 14.47
N GLY A 338 -22.13 -16.32 15.78
CA GLY A 338 -22.37 -14.98 16.34
C GLY A 338 -21.25 -13.95 16.17
N LEU A 339 -20.05 -14.34 15.71
CA LEU A 339 -18.95 -13.37 15.52
C LEU A 339 -19.01 -12.66 14.16
N TRP A 340 -19.75 -13.19 13.19
CA TRP A 340 -19.89 -12.59 11.85
C TRP A 340 -21.25 -11.90 11.62
N ASP A 341 -22.30 -12.32 12.33
CA ASP A 341 -23.64 -11.71 12.21
C ASP A 341 -23.77 -10.36 12.95
N GLY A 342 -22.82 -10.01 13.83
CA GLY A 342 -22.78 -8.73 14.55
C GLY A 342 -22.48 -7.50 13.69
N ILE A 343 -22.18 -7.66 12.40
CA ILE A 343 -21.91 -6.57 11.45
C ILE A 343 -23.05 -6.41 10.42
N LEU A 344 -24.21 -7.03 10.64
CA LEU A 344 -25.44 -6.65 9.93
C LEU A 344 -26.07 -5.43 10.62
N PHE A 345 -25.46 -4.26 10.41
CA PHE A 345 -26.09 -2.99 10.70
C PHE A 345 -27.37 -2.87 9.86
N LYS A 346 -28.53 -2.97 10.52
CA LYS A 346 -29.86 -2.66 9.98
C LYS A 346 -29.94 -1.14 9.73
N THR A 347 -29.31 -0.63 8.68
CA THR A 347 -29.43 0.77 8.27
C THR A 347 -30.59 0.92 7.31
N SER A 348 -31.66 1.55 7.78
CA SER A 348 -32.77 2.07 6.97
C SER A 348 -32.23 3.07 5.93
N PRO A 349 -32.46 2.87 4.62
CA PRO A 349 -31.92 3.74 3.59
C PRO A 349 -32.94 4.82 3.25
N ASN A 350 -33.24 5.76 4.16
CA ASN A 350 -34.09 6.90 3.82
C ASN A 350 -33.82 8.11 4.72
N ARG A 351 -32.90 8.97 4.29
CA ARG A 351 -32.99 10.45 4.37
C ARG A 351 -31.64 11.09 4.06
N PHE A 352 -31.47 11.47 2.79
CA PHE A 352 -30.82 12.73 2.45
C PHE A 352 -31.63 13.32 1.30
N SER A 353 -32.55 14.22 1.64
CA SER A 353 -33.08 15.20 0.69
C SER A 353 -32.00 16.26 0.43
N VAL A 354 -32.01 16.74 -0.81
CA VAL A 354 -31.17 17.74 -1.48
C VAL A 354 -30.57 18.82 -0.59
#